data_AF-A0A183MAZ5-F1
#
_entry.id   AF-A0A183MAZ5-F1
#
_cell.length_a   1.000
_cell.length_b   1.000
_cell.length_c   1.000
_cell.angle_alpha   90.00
_cell.angle_beta   90.00
_cell.angle_gamma   90.00
#
_symmetry.space_group_name_H-M   'P 1'
#
loop_
_entity.id
_entity.type
_entity.pdbx_description
1 polymer ?
#
loop_
_entity_poly.entity_id
_entity_poly.type
_entity_poly.pdbx_seq_one_letter_code
_entity_poly.pdbx_strand_id
1 'polypeptide(L)'
;MGDLNAKVGIDNSGYEDILGRHGLGERKENGKRFANLCAFNKLVIGGTIFPHKRIHKATWISPAHTTENQIDHICINKKFRRTMEDVRTRRGADVASDHHLVVANLKLKLNKNWTNGQAAIQRFNTAILRDTDKLNEFKIALNNRFQ
;
A
#
# COMPACT_ATOMS: atom_id res chain seq x y z
N MET A 1 3.85 -0.25 5.97
CA MET A 1 4.33 -1.40 5.19
C MET A 1 5.82 -1.21 4.96
N GLY A 2 6.57 -2.29 4.77
CA GLY A 2 7.99 -2.21 4.40
C GLY A 2 8.82 -3.33 5.03
N ASP A 3 10.11 -3.28 4.76
CA ASP A 3 11.11 -4.11 5.44
C ASP A 3 11.33 -3.58 6.86
N LEU A 4 11.07 -4.42 7.85
CA LEU A 4 11.22 -4.08 9.26
C LEU A 4 12.31 -4.90 9.93
N ASN A 5 12.97 -5.80 9.18
CA ASN A 5 13.97 -6.74 9.69
C ASN A 5 13.49 -7.48 10.97
N ALA A 6 12.20 -7.82 11.00
CA ALA A 6 11.52 -8.34 12.18
C ALA A 6 10.84 -9.68 11.89
N LYS A 7 11.31 -10.76 12.54
CA LYS A 7 10.68 -12.08 12.46
C LYS A 7 9.72 -12.25 13.62
N VAL A 8 8.41 -12.27 13.33
CA VAL A 8 7.35 -12.37 14.34
C VAL A 8 6.95 -13.82 14.67
N GLY A 9 7.19 -14.74 13.74
CA GLY A 9 7.01 -16.18 13.91
C GLY A 9 5.56 -16.67 13.87
N ILE A 10 5.40 -17.96 14.18
CA ILE A 10 4.09 -18.68 14.21
C ILE A 10 3.37 -18.52 15.55
N ASP A 11 4.14 -18.51 16.65
CA ASP A 11 3.60 -18.26 17.97
C ASP A 11 2.90 -16.89 17.97
N ASN A 12 1.71 -16.82 18.57
CA ASN A 12 0.95 -15.59 18.74
C ASN A 12 0.49 -15.37 20.18
N SER A 13 1.01 -16.14 21.15
CA SER A 13 0.66 -16.00 22.55
C SER A 13 0.93 -14.59 23.08
N GLY A 14 -0.10 -13.98 23.67
CA GLY A 14 -0.08 -12.59 24.17
C GLY A 14 -0.26 -11.51 23.10
N TYR A 15 -0.46 -11.90 21.84
CA TYR A 15 -0.63 -11.02 20.67
C TYR A 15 -1.77 -11.52 19.75
N GLU A 16 -2.72 -12.29 20.27
CA GLU A 16 -3.75 -13.01 19.50
C GLU A 16 -4.65 -12.07 18.69
N ASP A 17 -4.70 -10.80 19.08
CA ASP A 17 -5.53 -9.79 18.47
C ASP A 17 -4.88 -9.09 17.27
N ILE A 18 -3.55 -9.13 17.17
CA ILE A 18 -2.74 -8.52 16.11
C ILE A 18 -1.95 -9.53 15.24
N LEU A 19 -1.68 -10.73 15.77
CA LEU A 19 -0.95 -11.80 15.11
C LEU A 19 -1.85 -13.01 14.85
N GLY A 20 -1.70 -13.59 13.65
CA GLY A 20 -2.23 -14.90 13.35
C GLY A 20 -1.20 -16.00 13.56
N ARG A 21 -1.59 -17.25 13.29
CA ARG A 21 -0.76 -18.45 13.49
C ARG A 21 -0.07 -18.92 12.21
N HIS A 22 0.02 -18.04 11.22
CA HIS A 22 0.53 -18.39 9.89
C HIS A 22 1.80 -17.61 9.50
N GLY A 23 2.48 -16.96 10.45
CA GLY A 23 3.81 -16.39 10.20
C GLY A 23 4.86 -17.46 9.85
N LEU A 24 6.10 -17.01 9.60
CA LEU A 24 7.22 -17.88 9.29
C LEU A 24 8.31 -17.83 10.38
N GLY A 25 8.79 -19.00 10.79
CA GLY A 25 9.90 -19.15 11.72
C GLY A 25 9.57 -18.84 13.17
N GLU A 26 10.62 -18.58 13.95
CA GLU A 26 10.52 -18.23 15.38
C GLU A 26 10.67 -16.73 15.59
N ARG A 27 9.96 -16.23 16.61
CA ARG A 27 10.06 -14.83 17.01
C ARG A 27 11.45 -14.53 17.57
N LYS A 28 12.08 -13.48 17.07
CA LYS A 28 13.34 -12.93 17.64
C LYS A 28 13.06 -11.63 18.39
N GLU A 29 14.07 -11.06 19.03
CA GLU A 29 13.92 -9.83 19.84
C GLU A 29 13.35 -8.66 19.02
N ASN A 30 13.85 -8.43 17.80
CA ASN A 30 13.27 -7.42 16.89
C ASN A 30 11.80 -7.72 16.55
N GLY A 31 11.45 -9.01 16.41
CA GLY A 31 10.07 -9.46 16.23
C GLY A 31 9.18 -9.14 17.41
N LYS A 32 9.67 -9.30 18.64
CA LYS A 32 8.96 -8.94 19.87
C LYS A 32 8.74 -7.42 19.96
N ARG A 33 9.77 -6.62 19.66
CA ARG A 33 9.66 -5.15 19.62
C ARG A 33 8.63 -4.69 18.59
N PHE A 34 8.66 -5.30 17.40
CA PHE A 34 7.69 -5.01 16.36
C PHE A 34 6.26 -5.44 16.75
N ALA A 35 6.08 -6.63 17.34
CA ALA A 35 4.79 -7.07 17.84
C ALA A 35 4.25 -6.14 18.94
N ASN A 36 5.10 -5.67 19.85
CA ASN A 36 4.74 -4.67 20.87
C ASN A 36 4.30 -3.35 20.25
N LEU A 37 5.04 -2.85 19.26
CA LEU A 37 4.65 -1.64 18.51
C LEU A 37 3.28 -1.81 17.86
N CYS A 38 3.04 -2.95 17.23
CA CYS A 38 1.77 -3.28 16.60
C CYS A 38 0.63 -3.39 17.62
N ALA A 39 0.85 -4.07 18.75
CA ALA A 39 -0.13 -4.18 19.82
C ALA A 39 -0.51 -2.81 20.38
N PHE A 40 0.48 -1.97 20.70
CA PHE A 40 0.27 -0.61 21.21
C PHE A 40 -0.55 0.25 20.24
N ASN A 41 -0.23 0.19 18.95
CA ASN A 41 -0.91 0.98 17.91
C ASN A 41 -2.16 0.31 17.31
N LYS A 42 -2.58 -0.84 17.86
CA LYS A 42 -3.72 -1.62 17.35
C LYS A 42 -3.57 -1.95 15.86
N LEU A 43 -2.40 -2.44 15.45
CA LEU A 43 -2.09 -2.82 14.07
C LEU A 43 -2.02 -4.35 13.95
N VAL A 44 -2.77 -4.91 13.02
CA VAL A 44 -2.74 -6.35 12.67
C VAL A 44 -1.66 -6.58 11.63
N ILE A 45 -0.83 -7.61 11.82
CA ILE A 45 0.26 -7.99 10.91
C ILE A 45 -0.27 -9.01 9.89
N GLY A 46 -0.64 -8.51 8.71
CA GLY A 46 -1.41 -9.28 7.72
C GLY A 46 -0.71 -10.56 7.23
N GLY A 47 0.61 -10.54 7.10
CA GLY A 47 1.41 -11.70 6.65
C GLY A 47 1.37 -12.91 7.59
N THR A 48 0.76 -12.78 8.76
CA THR A 48 0.58 -13.87 9.74
C THR A 48 -0.85 -14.39 9.83
N ILE A 49 -1.81 -13.73 9.17
CA ILE A 49 -3.26 -13.98 9.32
C ILE A 49 -3.77 -15.10 8.43
N PHE A 50 -3.23 -15.23 7.21
CA PHE A 50 -3.77 -16.11 6.19
C PHE A 50 -2.94 -17.39 6.04
N PRO A 51 -3.58 -18.57 5.92
CA PRO A 51 -2.87 -19.83 5.73
C PRO A 51 -2.30 -19.90 4.31
N HIS A 52 -0.97 -19.84 4.21
CA HIS A 52 -0.24 -19.96 2.93
C HIS A 52 0.85 -21.02 2.99
N LYS A 53 1.28 -21.50 1.82
CA LYS A 53 2.52 -22.28 1.68
C LYS A 53 3.73 -21.40 1.99
N ARG A 54 4.83 -21.98 2.49
CA ARG A 54 6.08 -21.27 2.84
C ARG A 54 6.58 -20.35 1.72
N ILE A 55 6.52 -20.83 0.47
CA ILE A 55 6.89 -20.09 -0.74
C ILE A 55 6.11 -18.78 -0.98
N HIS A 56 4.99 -18.58 -0.28
CA HIS A 56 4.15 -17.38 -0.35
C HIS A 56 4.21 -16.54 0.95
N LYS A 57 5.13 -16.87 1.87
CA LYS A 57 5.34 -16.15 3.13
C LYS A 57 6.74 -15.55 3.25
N ALA A 58 7.75 -16.24 2.72
CA ALA A 58 9.12 -15.76 2.72
C ALA A 58 9.24 -14.50 1.85
N THR A 59 9.70 -13.40 2.43
CA THR A 59 9.85 -12.10 1.77
C THR A 59 11.30 -11.82 1.37
N TRP A 60 12.25 -12.55 1.94
CA TRP A 60 13.67 -12.42 1.64
C TRP A 60 14.33 -13.80 1.53
N ILE A 61 15.28 -13.95 0.61
CA ILE A 61 16.12 -15.14 0.43
C ILE A 61 17.60 -14.74 0.54
N SER A 62 18.41 -15.54 1.24
CA SER A 62 19.85 -15.30 1.29
C SER A 62 20.49 -15.41 -0.10
N PRO A 63 21.61 -14.70 -0.38
CA PRO A 63 22.34 -14.83 -1.65
C PRO A 63 22.75 -16.28 -1.98
N ALA A 64 22.97 -17.10 -0.95
CA ALA A 64 23.29 -18.52 -1.09
C ALA A 64 22.06 -19.42 -1.32
N HIS A 65 20.84 -18.85 -1.37
CA HIS A 65 19.56 -19.56 -1.50
C HIS A 65 19.27 -20.61 -0.43
N THR A 66 19.92 -20.50 0.74
CA THR A 66 19.81 -21.47 1.84
C THR A 66 18.83 -21.03 2.93
N THR A 67 18.60 -19.73 3.07
CA THR A 67 17.78 -19.16 4.15
C THR A 67 16.66 -18.32 3.57
N GLU A 68 15.47 -18.47 4.13
CA GLU A 68 14.29 -17.71 3.77
C GLU A 68 13.70 -17.06 5.03
N ASN A 69 13.38 -15.77 4.96
CA ASN A 69 12.86 -15.01 6.09
C ASN A 69 11.58 -14.24 5.72
N GLN A 70 10.73 -13.99 6.71
CA GLN A 70 9.60 -13.06 6.61
C GLN A 70 9.94 -11.82 7.42
N ILE A 71 10.42 -10.78 6.74
CA ILE A 71 10.90 -9.51 7.35
C ILE A 71 10.21 -8.28 6.78
N ASP A 72 9.54 -8.42 5.64
CA ASP A 72 8.69 -7.40 5.05
C ASP A 72 7.24 -7.60 5.49
N HIS A 73 6.63 -6.54 6.02
CA HIS A 73 5.30 -6.63 6.62
C HIS A 73 4.34 -5.57 6.08
N ILE A 74 3.11 -6.01 5.81
CA ILE A 74 1.97 -5.13 5.62
C ILE A 74 1.11 -5.22 6.87
N CYS A 75 0.90 -4.08 7.51
CA CYS A 75 0.06 -3.95 8.69
C CYS A 75 -1.14 -3.06 8.39
N ILE A 76 -2.25 -3.34 9.06
CA ILE A 76 -3.46 -2.54 8.97
C ILE A 76 -4.01 -2.26 10.36
N ASN A 77 -4.63 -1.10 10.56
CA ASN A 77 -5.32 -0.84 11.81
C ASN A 77 -6.40 -1.90 12.07
N LYS A 78 -6.48 -2.39 13.31
CA LYS A 78 -7.39 -3.44 13.76
C LYS A 78 -8.85 -3.13 13.43
N LYS A 79 -9.25 -1.86 13.43
CA LYS A 79 -10.58 -1.41 13.00
C LYS A 79 -10.90 -1.84 11.55
N PHE A 80 -9.91 -1.82 10.68
CA PHE A 80 -10.03 -2.18 9.27
C PHE A 80 -9.55 -3.60 8.97
N ARG A 81 -9.24 -4.42 9.97
CA ARG A 81 -8.83 -5.84 9.81
C ARG A 81 -9.69 -6.58 8.77
N ARG A 82 -11.01 -6.40 8.83
CA ARG A 82 -11.97 -7.11 7.96
C ARG A 82 -11.92 -6.68 6.50
N THR A 83 -11.26 -5.57 6.17
CA THR A 83 -11.06 -5.14 4.78
C THR A 83 -9.88 -5.86 4.14
N MET A 84 -8.96 -6.41 4.92
CA MET A 84 -7.83 -7.17 4.41
C MET A 84 -8.30 -8.59 4.10
N GLU A 85 -8.31 -8.95 2.82
CA GLU A 85 -8.76 -10.26 2.33
C GLU A 85 -7.59 -11.25 2.17
N ASP A 86 -6.39 -10.74 1.88
CA ASP A 86 -5.19 -11.55 1.78
C ASP A 86 -3.92 -10.71 1.97
N VAL A 87 -2.83 -11.34 2.44
CA VAL A 87 -1.46 -10.84 2.35
C VAL A 87 -0.54 -12.00 2.00
N ARG A 88 0.18 -11.88 0.88
CA ARG A 88 1.06 -12.95 0.38
C ARG A 88 2.25 -12.41 -0.39
N THR A 89 3.32 -13.19 -0.39
CA THR A 89 4.47 -12.96 -1.26
C THR A 89 4.22 -13.44 -2.69
N ARG A 90 4.64 -12.65 -3.68
CA ARG A 90 4.65 -12.96 -5.11
C ARG A 90 6.04 -13.41 -5.58
N ARG A 91 6.40 -14.66 -5.27
CA ARG A 91 7.69 -15.27 -5.67
C ARG A 91 7.93 -15.29 -7.20
N GLY A 92 6.89 -15.32 -8.02
CA GLY A 92 7.02 -15.36 -9.48
C GLY A 92 7.28 -14.01 -10.16
N ALA A 93 7.31 -12.91 -9.40
CA ALA A 93 7.64 -11.60 -9.93
C ALA A 93 9.15 -11.39 -9.83
N ASP A 94 9.81 -11.13 -10.96
CA ASP A 94 11.21 -10.72 -10.99
C ASP A 94 11.32 -9.23 -10.67
N VAL A 95 12.08 -8.91 -9.64
CA VAL A 95 12.34 -7.53 -9.18
C VAL A 95 13.83 -7.23 -9.03
N ALA A 96 14.71 -8.11 -9.52
CA ALA A 96 16.16 -7.96 -9.41
C ALA A 96 16.65 -7.65 -7.98
N SER A 97 16.05 -8.30 -6.97
CA SER A 97 16.36 -8.16 -5.55
C SER A 97 16.34 -9.53 -4.87
N ASP A 98 17.05 -9.64 -3.75
CA ASP A 98 16.96 -10.73 -2.79
C ASP A 98 15.65 -10.71 -1.97
N HIS A 99 14.87 -9.63 -2.08
CA HIS A 99 13.51 -9.53 -1.60
C HIS A 99 12.48 -9.91 -2.68
N HIS A 100 11.37 -10.50 -2.23
CA HIS A 100 10.19 -10.73 -3.03
C HIS A 100 9.11 -9.69 -2.73
N LEU A 101 8.28 -9.37 -3.73
CA LEU A 101 7.13 -8.50 -3.55
C LEU A 101 6.11 -9.08 -2.57
N VAL A 102 5.69 -8.29 -1.59
CA VAL A 102 4.57 -8.59 -0.69
C VAL A 102 3.35 -7.80 -1.14
N VAL A 103 2.23 -8.51 -1.36
CA VAL A 103 1.00 -7.93 -1.86
C VAL A 103 -0.12 -8.17 -0.86
N ALA A 104 -0.92 -7.13 -0.61
CA ALA A 104 -2.16 -7.22 0.15
C ALA A 104 -3.37 -6.98 -0.75
N ASN A 105 -4.39 -7.84 -0.62
CA ASN A 105 -5.70 -7.63 -1.24
C ASN A 105 -6.62 -6.96 -0.22
N LEU A 106 -7.18 -5.80 -0.58
CA LEU A 106 -8.02 -4.99 0.30
C LEU A 106 -9.39 -4.72 -0.33
N LYS A 107 -10.46 -5.02 0.41
CA LYS A 107 -11.84 -4.64 0.08
C LYS A 107 -12.23 -3.36 0.82
N LEU A 108 -12.09 -2.24 0.14
CA LEU A 108 -12.38 -0.91 0.69
C LEU A 108 -13.78 -0.45 0.28
N LYS A 109 -14.54 0.10 1.25
CA LYS A 109 -15.73 0.92 0.98
C LYS A 109 -15.35 2.36 1.23
N LEU A 110 -14.98 3.07 0.17
CA LEU A 110 -14.59 4.47 0.23
C LEU A 110 -15.84 5.35 0.14
N ASN A 111 -16.03 6.25 1.10
CA ASN A 111 -16.99 7.32 0.95
C ASN A 111 -16.39 8.40 0.05
N LYS A 112 -17.14 8.83 -0.98
CA LYS A 112 -16.80 10.03 -1.72
C LYS A 112 -17.00 11.23 -0.82
N ASN A 113 -15.89 11.86 -0.41
CA ASN A 113 -15.95 13.21 0.12
C ASN A 113 -16.16 14.14 -1.08
N TRP A 114 -17.42 14.43 -1.40
CA TRP A 114 -17.73 15.56 -2.27
C TRP A 114 -17.22 16.79 -1.54
N THR A 115 -16.13 17.38 -2.03
CA THR A 115 -15.93 18.80 -1.77
C THR A 115 -17.12 19.47 -2.44
N ASN A 116 -17.96 20.18 -1.67
CA ASN A 116 -18.98 21.09 -2.23
C ASN A 116 -18.31 22.30 -2.93
N GLY A 117 -17.15 22.09 -3.54
CA GLY A 117 -16.64 22.97 -4.56
C GLY A 117 -17.53 22.73 -5.78
N GLN A 118 -18.58 23.53 -5.90
CA GLN A 118 -18.88 24.07 -7.21
C GLN A 118 -17.57 24.69 -7.69
N ALA A 119 -16.72 23.92 -8.40
CA ALA A 119 -15.78 24.53 -9.30
C ALA A 119 -16.71 25.27 -10.26
N ALA A 120 -16.92 26.57 -10.00
CA ALA A 120 -17.71 27.41 -10.87
C ALA A 120 -17.09 27.20 -12.24
N ILE A 121 -17.85 26.56 -13.15
CA ILE A 121 -17.42 26.44 -14.54
C ILE A 121 -17.18 27.88 -14.94
N GLN A 122 -15.91 28.26 -15.12
CA GLN A 122 -15.56 29.61 -15.46
C GLN A 122 -16.07 29.83 -16.89
N ARG A 123 -17.29 30.36 -16.98
CA ARG A 123 -17.90 30.70 -18.26
C ARG A 123 -17.27 32.00 -18.71
N PHE A 124 -16.33 31.89 -19.64
CA PHE A 124 -15.76 33.05 -20.31
C PHE A 124 -16.86 33.69 -21.18
N ASN A 125 -17.00 35.02 -21.07
CA ASN A 125 -17.90 35.77 -21.92
C ASN A 125 -17.32 35.82 -23.35
N THR A 126 -17.90 35.04 -24.27
CA THR A 126 -17.48 34.97 -25.67
C THR A 126 -18.19 35.97 -26.58
N ALA A 127 -19.06 36.83 -26.05
CA ALA A 127 -19.81 37.80 -26.87
C ALA A 127 -18.88 38.75 -27.64
N ILE A 128 -17.73 39.09 -27.06
CA ILE A 128 -16.72 39.98 -27.66
C ILE A 128 -16.06 39.33 -28.89
N LEU A 129 -16.04 37.99 -28.98
CA LEU A 129 -15.49 37.26 -30.13
C LEU A 129 -16.46 37.18 -31.32
N ARG A 130 -17.66 37.78 -31.21
CA ARG A 130 -18.58 37.93 -32.35
C ARG A 130 -18.15 39.05 -33.30
N ASP A 131 -17.33 39.98 -32.80
CA ASP A 131 -16.68 40.99 -33.62
C ASP A 131 -15.49 40.36 -34.36
N THR A 132 -15.42 40.60 -35.67
CA THR A 132 -14.46 39.90 -36.55
C THR A 132 -13.03 40.38 -36.33
N ASP A 133 -12.86 41.67 -36.00
CA ASP A 133 -11.55 42.26 -35.76
C ASP A 133 -10.99 41.76 -34.41
N LYS A 134 -11.84 41.73 -33.38
CA LYS A 134 -11.48 41.18 -32.07
C LYS A 134 -11.18 39.68 -32.11
N LEU A 135 -11.87 38.91 -32.95
CA LEU A 135 -11.58 37.50 -33.15
C LEU A 135 -10.18 37.29 -33.77
N ASN A 136 -9.81 38.11 -34.75
CA ASN A 136 -8.51 38.02 -35.42
C ASN A 136 -7.36 38.45 -34.51
N GLU A 137 -7.55 39.53 -33.74
CA GLU A 137 -6.60 39.97 -32.71
C GLU A 137 -6.33 38.86 -31.68
N PHE A 138 -7.39 38.20 -31.21
CA PHE A 138 -7.28 37.07 -30.29
C PHE A 138 -6.52 35.88 -30.90
N LYS A 139 -6.80 35.50 -32.16
CA LYS A 139 -6.10 34.40 -32.84
C LYS A 139 -4.61 34.66 -32.98
N ILE A 140 -4.22 35.89 -33.35
CA ILE A 140 -2.81 36.29 -33.49
C ILE A 140 -2.12 36.21 -32.12
N ALA A 141 -2.72 36.79 -31.08
CA ALA A 141 -2.17 36.75 -29.73
C ALA A 141 -2.03 35.31 -29.21
N LEU A 142 -2.99 34.43 -29.52
CA LEU A 142 -2.94 33.02 -29.13
C LEU A 142 -1.77 32.29 -29.83
N ASN A 143 -1.62 32.45 -31.15
CA ASN A 143 -0.56 31.80 -31.92
C ASN A 143 0.84 32.24 -31.46
N ASN A 144 1.03 33.52 -31.17
CA ASN A 144 2.31 34.06 -30.71
C ASN A 144 2.69 33.61 -29.30
N ARG A 145 1.73 33.13 -28.49
CA ARG A 145 1.97 32.72 -27.09
C ARG A 145 2.52 31.30 -26.97
N PHE A 146 2.40 30.49 -28.02
CA PHE A 146 2.81 29.09 -28.06
C PHE A 146 3.90 28.81 -29.10
N GLN A 147 4.53 29.87 -29.63
CA GLN A 147 5.85 29.84 -30.29
C GLN A 147 6.92 30.25 -29.28
#